data_AF-A0A522AKC1-F1
#
_entry.id   AF-A0A522AKC1-F1
#
_cell.length_a   1.000
_cell.length_b   1.000
_cell.length_c   1.000
_cell.angle_alpha   90.00
_cell.angle_beta   90.00
_cell.angle_gamma   90.00
#
_symmetry.space_group_name_H-M   'P 1'
#
loop_
_entity.id
_entity.type
_entity.pdbx_description
1 polymer ?
#
loop_
_entity_poly.entity_id
_entity_poly.type
_entity_poly.pdbx_seq_one_letter_code
_entity_poly.pdbx_strand_id
1 'polypeptide(L)'
;MYKIIGADGRDYGPVSLEQMRQWLADHRVNAQTRVLASGATDWKNFADIPELAALLQPPPPTAPPTLPAASHFVVPAADQVRVPAIFMIVLSALDIVSSGFGILLSLVPMNLPRFPHQDPDFNRVMEKLNFAFSIPTNAVGLVIAGLCLYGSIQMLRLRTYGLAMATAILMLIPCHGCCCCLNLVAGIWALVVLSRAEVKAAFH
;
A
#
# COMPACT_ATOMS: atom_id res chain seq x y z
N MET A 1 -8.34 56.66 5.58
CA MET A 1 -9.57 56.27 6.31
C MET A 1 -10.74 56.39 5.35
N TYR A 2 -11.74 55.52 5.46
CA TYR A 2 -12.81 55.37 4.48
C TYR A 2 -14.17 55.32 5.20
N LYS A 3 -15.22 55.88 4.59
CA LYS A 3 -16.60 55.59 4.99
C LYS A 3 -17.21 54.64 3.97
N ILE A 4 -18.01 53.69 4.41
CA ILE A 4 -18.72 52.76 3.52
C ILE A 4 -20.21 52.83 3.78
N ILE A 5 -21.01 52.52 2.76
CA ILE A 5 -22.44 52.25 2.94
C ILE A 5 -22.61 50.74 3.04
N GLY A 6 -23.12 50.26 4.18
CA GLY A 6 -23.44 48.85 4.35
C GLY A 6 -24.59 48.41 3.43
N ALA A 7 -24.78 47.10 3.25
CA ALA A 7 -25.93 46.56 2.51
C ALA A 7 -27.29 46.96 3.12
N ASP A 8 -27.28 47.43 4.36
CA ASP A 8 -28.42 47.96 5.12
C ASP A 8 -28.65 49.47 4.90
N GLY A 9 -27.89 50.13 4.01
CA GLY A 9 -28.05 51.54 3.68
C GLY A 9 -27.56 52.51 4.75
N ARG A 10 -26.82 52.02 5.75
CA ARG A 10 -26.26 52.86 6.83
C ARG A 10 -24.80 53.21 6.55
N ASP A 11 -24.42 54.42 6.94
CA ASP A 11 -23.06 54.94 6.83
C ASP A 11 -22.19 54.40 7.97
N TYR A 12 -21.13 53.69 7.61
CA TYR A 12 -20.14 53.17 8.56
C TYR A 12 -18.78 53.83 8.31
N GLY A 13 -18.23 54.50 9.34
CA GLY A 13 -16.86 55.03 9.28
C GLY A 13 -16.46 55.86 10.49
N PRO A 14 -15.15 56.15 10.64
CA PRO A 14 -14.05 55.88 9.70
C PRO A 14 -13.47 54.46 9.84
N VAL A 15 -13.35 53.77 8.70
CA VAL A 15 -12.78 52.41 8.57
C VAL A 15 -11.39 52.49 7.96
N SER A 16 -10.45 51.67 8.43
CA SER A 16 -9.09 51.58 7.86
C SER A 16 -9.05 50.63 6.66
N LEU A 17 -7.99 50.72 5.84
CA LEU A 17 -7.81 49.83 4.69
C LEU A 17 -7.72 48.34 5.13
N GLU A 18 -7.14 48.09 6.30
CA GLU A 18 -7.02 46.75 6.90
C GLU A 18 -8.39 46.16 7.28
N GLN A 19 -9.26 46.95 7.92
CA GLN A 19 -10.62 46.52 8.23
C GLN A 19 -11.44 46.26 6.96
N MET A 20 -11.18 47.03 5.91
CA MET A 20 -11.84 46.89 4.62
C MET A 20 -11.41 45.60 3.91
N ARG A 21 -10.12 45.20 4.04
CA ARG A 21 -9.59 43.90 3.61
C ARG A 21 -10.22 42.75 4.39
N GLN A 22 -10.39 42.89 5.70
CA GLN A 22 -11.04 41.88 6.52
C GLN A 22 -12.52 41.71 6.15
N TRP A 23 -13.26 42.78 5.91
CA TRP A 23 -14.66 42.70 5.46
C TRP A 23 -14.82 42.14 4.04
N LEU A 24 -13.83 42.31 3.19
CA LEU A 24 -13.77 41.63 1.89
C LEU A 24 -13.55 40.12 2.07
N ALA A 25 -12.66 39.71 2.98
CA ALA A 25 -12.44 38.30 3.33
C ALA A 25 -13.68 37.65 3.97
N ASP A 26 -14.41 38.39 4.80
CA ASP A 26 -15.66 37.95 5.43
C ASP A 26 -16.89 37.99 4.49
N HIS A 27 -16.70 38.32 3.20
CA HIS A 27 -17.77 38.52 2.21
C HIS A 27 -18.83 39.56 2.58
N ARG A 28 -18.52 40.48 3.52
CA ARG A 28 -19.45 41.52 4.00
C ARG A 28 -19.46 42.77 3.12
N VAL A 29 -18.40 42.96 2.34
CA VAL A 29 -18.22 44.06 1.38
C VAL A 29 -17.87 43.45 0.03
N ASN A 30 -18.41 44.02 -1.05
CA ASN A 30 -18.21 43.54 -2.41
C ASN A 30 -17.74 44.67 -3.35
N ALA A 31 -17.43 44.31 -4.59
CA ALA A 31 -16.99 45.25 -5.63
C ALA A 31 -17.98 46.41 -5.91
N GLN A 32 -19.25 46.25 -5.55
CA GLN A 32 -20.34 47.21 -5.77
C GLN A 32 -20.65 48.07 -4.54
N THR A 33 -19.92 47.88 -3.43
CA THR A 33 -20.14 48.64 -2.20
C THR A 33 -19.65 50.07 -2.39
N ARG A 34 -20.46 51.05 -2.00
CA ARG A 34 -20.12 52.47 -2.11
C ARG A 34 -19.17 52.87 -0.98
N VAL A 35 -18.01 53.41 -1.35
CA VAL A 35 -16.95 53.85 -0.45
C VAL A 35 -16.63 55.31 -0.70
N LEU A 36 -16.53 56.08 0.38
CA LEU A 36 -16.09 57.46 0.40
C LEU A 36 -14.67 57.51 0.99
N ALA A 37 -13.70 57.91 0.18
CA ALA A 37 -12.35 58.18 0.67
C ALA A 37 -12.33 59.44 1.55
N SER A 38 -11.66 59.39 2.69
CA SER A 38 -11.54 60.54 3.60
C SER A 38 -10.87 61.72 2.88
N GLY A 39 -11.66 62.74 2.54
CA GLY A 39 -11.25 63.92 1.77
C GLY A 39 -11.93 64.07 0.41
N ALA A 40 -12.69 63.07 -0.05
CA ALA A 40 -13.47 63.12 -1.28
C ALA A 40 -14.97 63.36 -0.98
N THR A 41 -15.64 64.13 -1.82
CA THR A 41 -17.08 64.43 -1.72
C THR A 41 -17.96 63.45 -2.49
N ASP A 42 -17.36 62.60 -3.33
CA ASP A 42 -18.06 61.65 -4.20
C ASP A 42 -17.92 60.21 -3.73
N TRP A 43 -19.06 59.55 -3.55
CA TRP A 43 -19.14 58.12 -3.34
C TRP A 43 -18.72 57.37 -4.60
N LYS A 44 -17.69 56.54 -4.49
CA LYS A 44 -17.19 55.70 -5.58
C LYS A 44 -17.40 54.22 -5.24
N ASN A 45 -17.56 53.37 -6.25
CA ASN A 45 -17.63 51.94 -5.96
C ASN A 45 -16.27 51.43 -5.48
N PHE A 46 -16.29 50.39 -4.66
CA PHE A 46 -15.10 49.70 -4.19
C PHE A 46 -14.15 49.30 -5.34
N ALA A 47 -14.70 48.88 -6.49
CA ALA A 47 -13.92 48.54 -7.68
C ALA A 47 -13.30 49.74 -8.43
N ASP A 48 -13.85 50.95 -8.28
CA ASP A 48 -13.39 52.15 -9.00
C ASP A 48 -12.20 52.84 -8.31
N ILE A 49 -11.87 52.41 -7.09
CA ILE A 49 -10.73 52.94 -6.32
C ILE A 49 -9.55 51.97 -6.52
N PRO A 50 -8.43 52.42 -7.12
CA PRO A 50 -7.32 51.52 -7.47
C PRO A 50 -6.70 50.80 -6.26
N GLU A 51 -6.69 51.43 -5.07
CA GLU A 51 -6.21 50.81 -3.82
C GLU A 51 -7.11 49.66 -3.32
N LEU A 52 -8.43 49.74 -3.61
CA LEU A 52 -9.43 48.75 -3.21
C LEU A 52 -9.61 47.68 -4.29
N ALA A 53 -9.47 48.06 -5.56
CA ALA A 53 -9.38 47.14 -6.69
C ALA A 53 -8.21 46.16 -6.53
N ALA A 54 -7.09 46.61 -5.97
CA ALA A 54 -5.96 45.75 -5.63
C ALA A 54 -6.29 44.71 -4.54
N LEU A 55 -7.28 44.95 -3.67
CA LEU A 55 -7.76 43.97 -2.68
C LEU A 55 -8.69 42.92 -3.31
N LEU A 56 -9.38 43.24 -4.41
CA LEU A 56 -10.19 42.30 -5.19
C LEU A 56 -9.33 41.37 -6.05
N GLN A 57 -8.11 41.79 -6.38
CA GLN A 57 -7.17 40.93 -7.06
C GLN A 57 -6.68 39.87 -6.06
N PRO A 58 -6.76 38.57 -6.39
CA PRO A 58 -6.06 37.56 -5.59
C PRO A 58 -4.59 37.98 -5.50
N PRO A 59 -3.94 37.85 -4.32
CA PRO A 59 -2.54 38.19 -4.20
C PRO A 59 -1.79 37.52 -5.36
N PRO A 60 -0.85 38.23 -6.02
CA PRO A 60 -0.04 37.62 -7.07
C PRO A 60 0.48 36.30 -6.50
N PRO A 61 0.37 35.18 -7.22
CA PRO A 61 0.78 33.89 -6.70
C PRO A 61 2.23 34.05 -6.26
N THR A 62 2.44 34.17 -4.95
CA THR A 62 3.73 33.94 -4.35
C THR A 62 4.05 32.55 -4.84
N ALA A 63 5.01 32.44 -5.76
CA ALA A 63 5.49 31.15 -6.19
C ALA A 63 5.65 30.34 -4.90
N PRO A 64 4.95 29.21 -4.74
CA PRO A 64 5.17 28.37 -3.57
C PRO A 64 6.69 28.22 -3.49
N PRO A 65 7.32 28.28 -2.29
CA PRO A 65 8.70 27.87 -2.19
C PRO A 65 8.76 26.56 -2.96
N THR A 66 9.62 26.49 -3.97
CA THR A 66 9.94 25.24 -4.66
C THR A 66 10.42 24.34 -3.54
N LEU A 67 9.49 23.64 -2.89
CA LEU A 67 9.74 22.46 -2.11
C LEU A 67 10.57 21.65 -3.10
N PRO A 68 11.86 21.36 -2.80
CA PRO A 68 12.63 20.47 -3.65
C PRO A 68 11.70 19.29 -3.89
N ALA A 69 11.32 19.08 -5.17
CA ALA A 69 10.35 18.08 -5.59
C ALA A 69 10.62 16.90 -4.71
N ALA A 70 9.68 16.59 -3.79
CA ALA A 70 9.91 15.60 -2.74
C ALA A 70 10.54 14.44 -3.48
N SER A 71 11.84 14.22 -3.23
CA SER A 71 12.54 13.16 -3.89
C SER A 71 11.76 11.97 -3.41
N HIS A 72 10.88 11.45 -4.26
CA HIS A 72 10.32 10.14 -4.06
C HIS A 72 11.58 9.34 -3.84
N PHE A 73 11.78 8.86 -2.61
CA PHE A 73 12.78 7.88 -2.33
C PHE A 73 12.29 6.71 -3.18
N VAL A 74 12.74 6.66 -4.44
CA VAL A 74 12.45 5.57 -5.36
C VAL A 74 13.26 4.44 -4.77
N VAL A 75 12.66 3.76 -3.79
CA VAL A 75 13.22 2.55 -3.22
C VAL A 75 13.41 1.64 -4.43
N PRO A 76 14.65 1.27 -4.77
CA PRO A 76 14.91 0.46 -5.94
C PRO A 76 13.99 -0.74 -5.91
N ALA A 77 13.35 -1.09 -7.03
CA ALA A 77 12.41 -2.22 -7.09
C ALA A 77 13.01 -3.51 -6.48
N ALA A 78 14.34 -3.68 -6.61
CA ALA A 78 15.12 -4.74 -5.97
C ALA A 78 14.96 -4.78 -4.45
N ASP A 79 14.99 -3.64 -3.75
CA ASP A 79 14.82 -3.59 -2.30
C ASP A 79 13.38 -3.87 -1.87
N GLN A 80 12.40 -3.52 -2.70
CA GLN A 80 11.00 -3.83 -2.42
C GLN A 80 10.71 -5.33 -2.49
N VAL A 81 11.30 -6.05 -3.46
CA VAL A 81 11.11 -7.50 -3.62
C VAL A 81 12.00 -8.36 -2.74
N ARG A 82 13.10 -7.81 -2.21
CA ARG A 82 14.08 -8.57 -1.44
C ARG A 82 13.50 -9.24 -0.21
N VAL A 83 12.81 -8.46 0.61
CA VAL A 83 12.25 -8.96 1.87
C VAL A 83 11.16 -10.02 1.65
N PRO A 84 10.17 -9.84 0.74
CA PRO A 84 9.22 -10.91 0.44
C PRO A 84 9.89 -12.15 -0.15
N ALA A 85 10.84 -11.97 -1.07
CA ALA A 85 11.50 -13.10 -1.71
C ALA A 85 12.34 -13.93 -0.71
N ILE A 86 13.08 -13.29 0.20
CA ILE A 86 13.83 -14.01 1.26
C ILE A 86 12.88 -14.79 2.15
N PHE A 87 11.77 -14.18 2.58
CA PHE A 87 10.79 -14.85 3.43
C PHE A 87 10.21 -16.09 2.74
N MET A 88 9.85 -15.97 1.45
CA MET A 88 9.35 -17.09 0.66
C MET A 88 10.40 -18.19 0.43
N ILE A 89 11.68 -17.83 0.28
CA ILE A 89 12.79 -18.81 0.19
C ILE A 89 12.89 -19.62 1.48
N VAL A 90 12.85 -18.95 2.64
CA VAL A 90 12.94 -19.63 3.94
C VAL A 90 11.75 -20.58 4.14
N LEU A 91 10.54 -20.12 3.82
CA LEU A 91 9.34 -20.94 3.91
C LEU A 91 9.40 -22.15 2.96
N SER A 92 9.81 -21.95 1.71
CA SER A 92 9.95 -23.03 0.74
C SER A 92 11.03 -24.04 1.15
N ALA A 93 12.15 -23.57 1.73
CA ALA A 93 13.19 -24.45 2.24
C ALA A 93 12.71 -25.28 3.44
N LEU A 94 11.94 -24.68 4.35
CA LEU A 94 11.33 -25.39 5.48
C LEU A 94 10.34 -26.45 5.00
N ASP A 95 9.57 -26.16 3.94
CA ASP A 95 8.64 -27.10 3.34
C ASP A 95 9.36 -28.30 2.67
N ILE A 96 10.48 -28.05 2.00
CA ILE A 96 11.33 -29.11 1.44
C ILE A 96 11.87 -30.02 2.55
N VAL A 97 12.37 -29.44 3.64
CA VAL A 97 12.87 -30.20 4.79
C VAL A 97 11.75 -31.01 5.43
N SER A 98 10.57 -30.41 5.61
CA SER A 98 9.41 -31.05 6.23
C SER A 98 8.86 -32.19 5.37
N SER A 99 8.74 -31.99 4.06
CA SER A 99 8.30 -33.00 3.10
C SER A 99 9.31 -34.15 2.99
N GLY A 100 10.61 -33.83 2.96
CA GLY A 100 11.68 -34.82 2.97
C GLY A 100 11.68 -35.65 4.26
N PHE A 101 11.49 -35.01 5.41
CA PHE A 101 11.36 -35.68 6.70
C PHE A 101 10.09 -36.56 6.76
N GLY A 102 8.95 -36.10 6.22
CA GLY A 102 7.72 -36.87 6.13
C GLY A 102 7.86 -38.14 5.28
N ILE A 103 8.54 -38.04 4.13
CA ILE A 103 8.86 -39.20 3.28
C ILE A 103 9.80 -40.16 4.03
N LEU A 104 10.84 -39.64 4.67
CA LEU A 104 11.78 -40.46 5.45
C LEU A 104 11.07 -41.23 6.57
N LEU A 105 10.21 -40.55 7.36
CA LEU A 105 9.41 -41.19 8.41
C LEU A 105 8.41 -42.21 7.86
N SER A 106 7.91 -42.02 6.64
CA SER A 106 6.99 -42.97 6.00
C SER A 106 7.70 -44.23 5.50
N LEU A 107 9.00 -44.13 5.14
CA LEU A 107 9.82 -45.26 4.70
C LEU A 107 10.44 -46.04 5.86
N VAL A 108 10.65 -45.40 7.01
CA VAL A 108 11.17 -46.04 8.22
C VAL A 108 9.99 -46.62 9.01
N PRO A 109 9.92 -47.94 9.25
CA PRO A 109 8.91 -48.52 10.11
C PRO A 109 9.14 -48.07 11.56
N MET A 110 8.52 -46.96 11.96
CA MET A 110 8.48 -46.55 13.36
C MET A 110 7.67 -47.58 14.14
N ASN A 111 8.33 -48.30 15.05
CA ASN A 111 7.67 -49.11 16.07
C ASN A 111 7.02 -48.18 17.10
N LEU A 112 5.96 -47.48 16.71
CA LEU A 112 5.13 -46.74 17.66
C LEU A 112 4.46 -47.76 18.60
N PRO A 113 4.40 -47.48 19.92
CA PRO A 113 3.70 -48.33 20.87
C PRO A 113 2.26 -48.54 20.39
N ARG A 114 1.92 -49.77 19.96
CA ARG A 114 0.55 -50.10 19.59
C ARG A 114 -0.31 -49.99 20.84
N PHE A 115 -1.40 -49.22 20.76
CA PHE A 115 -2.32 -49.13 21.87
C PHE A 115 -2.91 -50.53 22.17
N PRO A 116 -3.03 -50.96 23.44
CA PRO A 116 -3.40 -52.33 23.83
C PRO A 116 -4.76 -52.85 23.33
N HIS A 117 -5.62 -51.98 22.77
CA HIS A 117 -6.97 -52.32 22.30
C HIS A 117 -7.22 -52.01 20.81
N GLN A 118 -6.16 -51.89 20.01
CA GLN A 118 -6.33 -51.57 18.59
C GLN A 118 -6.38 -52.84 17.73
N ASP A 119 -7.50 -53.04 17.02
CA ASP A 119 -7.68 -54.20 16.13
C ASP A 119 -6.53 -54.31 15.11
N PRO A 120 -5.93 -55.51 14.94
CA PRO A 120 -4.81 -55.70 14.01
C PRO A 120 -5.18 -55.40 12.55
N ASP A 121 -6.45 -55.56 12.17
CA ASP A 121 -6.93 -55.20 10.83
C ASP A 121 -7.08 -53.68 10.65
N PHE A 122 -7.52 -52.95 11.68
CA PHE A 122 -7.55 -51.48 11.66
C PHE A 122 -6.14 -50.90 11.46
N ASN A 123 -5.14 -51.47 12.13
CA ASN A 123 -3.74 -51.06 11.98
C ASN A 123 -3.21 -51.30 10.56
N ARG A 124 -3.51 -52.45 9.95
CA ARG A 124 -3.11 -52.74 8.55
C ARG A 124 -3.78 -51.80 7.55
N VAL A 125 -5.04 -51.45 7.77
CA VAL A 125 -5.76 -50.50 6.92
C VAL A 125 -5.17 -49.10 7.09
N MET A 126 -4.90 -48.64 8.31
CA MET A 126 -4.29 -47.34 8.56
C MET A 126 -2.85 -47.24 8.07
N GLU A 127 -2.08 -48.33 8.12
CA GLU A 127 -0.73 -48.39 7.55
C GLU A 127 -0.78 -48.27 6.01
N LYS A 128 -1.68 -49.00 5.36
CA LYS A 128 -1.90 -48.89 3.90
C LYS A 128 -2.42 -47.52 3.49
N LEU A 129 -3.35 -46.94 4.25
CA LEU A 129 -3.86 -45.59 4.02
C LEU A 129 -2.76 -44.56 4.20
N ASN A 130 -1.95 -44.64 5.27
CA ASN A 130 -0.81 -43.75 5.45
C ASN A 130 0.14 -43.83 4.27
N PHE A 131 0.53 -45.02 3.81
CA PHE A 131 1.44 -45.16 2.68
C PHE A 131 0.83 -44.65 1.35
N ALA A 132 -0.46 -44.90 1.14
CA ALA A 132 -1.19 -44.49 -0.06
C ALA A 132 -1.40 -42.97 -0.15
N PHE A 133 -1.51 -42.27 0.97
CA PHE A 133 -1.75 -40.82 0.99
C PHE A 133 -0.50 -40.01 1.34
N SER A 134 0.35 -40.45 2.28
CA SER A 134 1.49 -39.65 2.75
C SER A 134 2.57 -39.49 1.68
N ILE A 135 2.94 -40.58 0.98
CA ILE A 135 4.04 -40.53 0.02
C ILE A 135 3.67 -39.69 -1.21
N PRO A 136 2.52 -39.90 -1.88
CA PRO A 136 2.15 -39.07 -3.02
C PRO A 136 1.97 -37.60 -2.64
N THR A 137 1.37 -37.32 -1.48
CA THR A 137 1.13 -35.93 -1.04
C THR A 137 2.45 -35.22 -0.74
N ASN A 138 3.37 -35.84 0.00
CA ASN A 138 4.68 -35.25 0.26
C ASN A 138 5.54 -35.15 -1.01
N ALA A 139 5.42 -36.10 -1.94
CA ALA A 139 6.17 -36.05 -3.21
C ALA A 139 5.69 -34.90 -4.11
N VAL A 140 4.38 -34.74 -4.30
CA VAL A 140 3.80 -33.59 -5.01
C VAL A 140 4.22 -32.30 -4.31
N GLY A 141 4.15 -32.31 -2.99
CA GLY A 141 4.52 -31.16 -2.20
C GLY A 141 5.98 -30.74 -2.33
N LEU A 142 6.90 -31.71 -2.38
CA LEU A 142 8.32 -31.47 -2.63
C LEU A 142 8.56 -30.82 -4.00
N VAL A 143 7.81 -31.23 -5.03
CA VAL A 143 7.89 -30.63 -6.36
C VAL A 143 7.40 -29.18 -6.33
N ILE A 144 6.24 -28.92 -5.70
CA ILE A 144 5.69 -27.57 -5.57
C ILE A 144 6.66 -26.67 -4.78
N ALA A 145 7.19 -27.15 -3.66
CA ALA A 145 8.14 -26.40 -2.85
C ALA A 145 9.44 -26.09 -3.61
N GLY A 146 9.92 -27.01 -4.46
CA GLY A 146 11.04 -26.77 -5.37
C GLY A 146 10.75 -25.69 -6.41
N LEU A 147 9.55 -25.69 -7.00
CA LEU A 147 9.10 -24.64 -7.93
C LEU A 147 8.98 -23.29 -7.23
N CYS A 148 8.44 -23.26 -6.02
CA CYS A 148 8.34 -22.05 -5.20
C CYS A 148 9.74 -21.51 -4.85
N LEU A 149 10.65 -22.37 -4.40
CA LEU A 149 12.02 -21.97 -4.11
C LEU A 149 12.71 -21.37 -5.35
N TYR A 150 12.56 -22.02 -6.50
CA TYR A 150 13.11 -21.52 -7.76
C TYR A 150 12.52 -20.15 -8.15
N GLY A 151 11.20 -19.99 -8.08
CA GLY A 151 10.53 -18.73 -8.40
C GLY A 151 10.86 -17.60 -7.42
N SER A 152 11.05 -17.90 -6.14
CA SER A 152 11.47 -16.90 -5.14
C SER A 152 12.92 -16.46 -5.33
N ILE A 153 13.85 -17.37 -5.69
CA ILE A 153 15.22 -16.99 -6.08
C ILE A 153 15.19 -16.09 -7.31
N GLN A 154 14.33 -16.40 -8.25
CA GLN A 154 14.19 -15.66 -9.49
C GLN A 154 13.57 -14.27 -9.29
N MET A 155 12.74 -14.13 -8.25
CA MET A 155 12.24 -12.84 -7.75
C MET A 155 13.38 -11.95 -7.20
N LEU A 156 14.38 -12.52 -6.52
CA LEU A 156 15.59 -11.79 -6.11
C LEU A 156 16.47 -11.36 -7.28
N ARG A 157 16.43 -12.13 -8.37
CA ARG A 157 17.24 -11.87 -9.58
C ARG A 157 16.57 -10.95 -10.59
N LEU A 158 15.31 -10.55 -10.36
CA LEU A 158 14.54 -9.66 -11.25
C LEU A 158 14.55 -10.13 -12.71
N ARG A 159 14.47 -11.44 -12.96
CA ARG A 159 14.49 -12.00 -14.33
C ARG A 159 13.08 -12.32 -14.80
N THR A 160 12.55 -13.48 -14.44
CA THR A 160 11.23 -13.90 -14.94
C THR A 160 10.10 -13.51 -13.99
N TYR A 161 9.36 -12.45 -14.36
CA TYR A 161 8.18 -11.98 -13.63
C TYR A 161 7.09 -13.06 -13.52
N GLY A 162 6.84 -13.80 -14.61
CA GLY A 162 5.78 -14.82 -14.66
C GLY A 162 5.98 -15.94 -13.62
N LEU A 163 7.21 -16.40 -13.44
CA LEU A 163 7.53 -17.42 -12.42
C LEU A 163 7.42 -16.86 -11.00
N ALA A 164 7.89 -15.64 -10.76
CA ALA A 164 7.75 -14.99 -9.45
C ALA A 164 6.27 -14.80 -9.07
N MET A 165 5.43 -14.37 -10.02
CA MET A 165 3.99 -14.24 -9.83
C MET A 165 3.32 -15.59 -9.58
N ALA A 166 3.65 -16.61 -10.39
CA ALA A 166 3.10 -17.95 -10.21
C ALA A 166 3.43 -18.52 -8.82
N THR A 167 4.66 -18.32 -8.34
CA THR A 167 5.06 -18.72 -6.98
C THR A 167 4.28 -18.00 -5.89
N ALA A 168 4.05 -16.68 -6.04
CA ALA A 168 3.25 -15.93 -5.08
C ALA A 168 1.80 -16.45 -5.02
N ILE A 169 1.23 -16.85 -6.17
CA ILE A 169 -0.09 -17.48 -6.26
C ILE A 169 -0.07 -18.90 -5.67
N LEU A 170 0.92 -19.72 -5.99
CA LEU A 170 1.05 -21.08 -5.49
C LEU A 170 1.14 -21.13 -3.95
N MET A 171 1.82 -20.14 -3.34
CA MET A 171 1.88 -20.01 -1.88
C MET A 171 0.55 -19.65 -1.22
N LEU A 172 -0.45 -19.18 -1.98
CA LEU A 172 -1.80 -18.99 -1.46
C LEU A 172 -2.58 -20.29 -1.37
N ILE A 173 -2.16 -21.36 -2.06
CA ILE A 173 -2.87 -22.62 -2.07
C ILE A 173 -2.56 -23.37 -0.76
N PRO A 174 -3.58 -23.64 0.09
CA PRO A 174 -3.39 -24.29 1.36
C PRO A 174 -3.28 -25.82 1.16
N CYS A 175 -2.17 -26.28 0.59
CA CYS A 175 -1.91 -27.70 0.37
C CYS A 175 -0.81 -28.29 1.27
N HIS A 176 -0.18 -27.49 2.14
CA HIS A 176 0.94 -27.91 2.99
C HIS A 176 0.75 -27.52 4.47
N GLY A 177 0.22 -28.45 5.27
CA GLY A 177 0.39 -28.52 6.73
C GLY A 177 0.32 -27.24 7.58
N CYS A 178 0.96 -27.27 8.74
CA CYS A 178 0.90 -26.30 9.86
C CYS A 178 1.34 -24.85 9.51
N CYS A 179 1.94 -24.61 8.33
CA CYS A 179 2.56 -23.33 7.97
C CYS A 179 1.68 -22.45 7.05
N CYS A 180 0.42 -22.84 6.84
CA CYS A 180 -0.53 -22.20 5.93
C CYS A 180 -0.70 -20.68 6.17
N CYS A 181 -0.74 -20.22 7.43
CA CYS A 181 -0.89 -18.79 7.73
C CYS A 181 0.34 -17.96 7.30
N LEU A 182 1.55 -18.51 7.44
CA LEU A 182 2.78 -17.81 7.05
C LEU A 182 2.94 -17.77 5.54
N ASN A 183 2.61 -18.86 4.85
CA ASN A 183 2.62 -18.91 3.38
C ASN A 183 1.59 -17.95 2.77
N LEU A 184 0.41 -17.81 3.38
CA LEU A 184 -0.63 -16.88 2.91
C LEU A 184 -0.19 -15.41 3.07
N VAL A 185 0.35 -15.05 4.25
CA VAL A 185 0.85 -13.68 4.49
C VAL A 185 2.02 -13.37 3.55
N ALA A 186 2.94 -14.32 3.37
CA ALA A 186 4.05 -14.19 2.43
C ALA A 186 3.56 -14.01 0.99
N GLY A 187 2.62 -14.85 0.54
CA GLY A 187 2.06 -14.85 -0.81
C GLY A 187 1.30 -13.56 -1.13
N ILE A 188 0.41 -13.13 -0.24
CA ILE A 188 -0.32 -11.85 -0.39
C ILE A 188 0.67 -10.69 -0.46
N TRP A 189 1.65 -10.67 0.44
CA TRP A 189 2.62 -9.59 0.47
C TRP A 189 3.46 -9.54 -0.81
N ALA A 190 3.92 -10.69 -1.29
CA ALA A 190 4.63 -10.82 -2.57
C ALA A 190 3.76 -10.36 -3.75
N LEU A 191 2.47 -10.69 -3.78
CA LEU A 191 1.53 -10.23 -4.81
C LEU A 191 1.37 -8.71 -4.81
N VAL A 192 1.24 -8.09 -3.64
CA VAL A 192 1.12 -6.63 -3.52
C VAL A 192 2.40 -5.93 -3.97
N VAL A 193 3.57 -6.51 -3.71
CA VAL A 193 4.84 -5.95 -4.19
C VAL A 193 4.99 -6.15 -5.71
N LEU A 194 4.69 -7.34 -6.23
CA LEU A 194 4.79 -7.65 -7.66
C LEU A 194 3.75 -6.93 -8.52
N SER A 195 2.62 -6.50 -7.96
CA SER A 195 1.59 -5.76 -8.68
C SER A 195 1.94 -4.29 -8.93
N ARG A 196 2.99 -3.77 -8.28
CA ARG A 196 3.48 -2.41 -8.51
C ARG A 196 4.09 -2.28 -9.90
N ALA A 197 3.71 -1.23 -10.63
CA ALA A 197 4.19 -0.98 -11.99
C ALA A 197 5.73 -0.84 -12.05
N GLU A 198 6.33 -0.18 -11.06
CA GLU A 198 7.78 -0.02 -10.92
C GLU A 198 8.50 -1.36 -10.74
N VAL A 199 7.92 -2.28 -9.95
CA VAL A 199 8.48 -3.61 -9.73
C VAL A 199 8.36 -4.42 -11.00
N LYS A 200 7.20 -4.43 -11.65
CA LYS A 200 6.98 -5.10 -12.93
C LYS A 200 7.93 -4.62 -14.02
N ALA A 201 8.23 -3.33 -14.08
CA ALA A 201 9.16 -2.75 -15.04
C ALA A 201 10.63 -3.12 -14.79
N ALA A 202 10.97 -3.54 -13.55
CA ALA A 202 12.32 -3.93 -13.18
C ALA A 202 12.67 -5.39 -13.53
N PHE A 203 11.69 -6.20 -13.97
CA PHE A 203 11.94 -7.57 -14.43
C PHE A 203 12.35 -7.59 -15.91
N HIS A 204 13.35 -8.41 -16.25
CA HIS A 204 13.93 -8.55 -17.59
C HIS A 204 13.83 -9.96 -18.16
#